data_AF-A0A9Q1CFJ4-F1
#
_entry.id   AF-A0A9Q1CFJ4-F1
#
_cell.length_a   1.000
_cell.length_b   1.000
_cell.length_c   1.000
_cell.angle_alpha   90.00
_cell.angle_beta   90.00
_cell.angle_gamma   90.00
#
_symmetry.space_group_name_H-M   'P 1'
#
loop_
_entity.id
_entity.type
_entity.pdbx_description
1 polymer ?
#
loop_
_entity_poly.entity_id
_entity_poly.type
_entity_poly.pdbx_seq_one_letter_code
_entity_poly.pdbx_strand_id
1 'polypeptide(L)'
;MKRVTGKDTENLLDEQHLNRSFCRAVSSTEFSSDMFPARTVSFKRMLQKRFAEDLSHQVQAEITACRKAMKNNHPKVVLAMRDCVSCILKCYSGDHRECSKKSFVCKKKKYMFPFMPGIARESLRILGTDRVKLCNVIMTRTCEKQLRATRFGTSTQKAEAMNSAFKTTNPKQGSTYSRNASCRDHSAIHMVNNGPGESIAMKMAALGLHPSQSSISTLRRLQHRRDYHRRRKKSCTVRARKASLRIKRYRLYERQGNYRKNKGSCYETDQLIAELTDHTYHKRRISCDNSGNDITSCGTSRNVRTK
;
A
#
# COMPACT_ATOMS: atom_id res chain seq x y z
N MET A 1 18.25 -5.76 -19.84
CA MET A 1 17.74 -5.54 -21.21
C MET A 1 18.70 -4.62 -21.93
N LYS A 2 19.75 -5.15 -22.57
CA LYS A 2 20.61 -4.33 -23.45
C LYS A 2 19.85 -4.06 -24.74
N ARG A 3 19.10 -2.96 -24.87
CA ARG A 3 18.63 -2.51 -26.19
C ARG A 3 18.61 -0.98 -26.32
N VAL A 4 19.14 -0.55 -27.47
CA VAL A 4 19.10 0.76 -28.13
C VAL A 4 20.25 1.75 -27.83
N THR A 5 20.81 1.86 -26.62
CA THR A 5 21.80 2.94 -26.31
C THR A 5 23.25 2.47 -26.09
N GLY A 6 23.55 1.18 -26.19
CA GLY A 6 24.91 0.63 -25.92
C GLY A 6 25.36 0.69 -24.45
N LYS A 7 24.55 1.28 -23.56
CA LYS A 7 24.83 1.36 -22.11
C LYS A 7 24.02 0.30 -21.36
N ASP A 8 24.66 -0.35 -20.39
CA ASP A 8 23.97 -1.26 -19.48
C ASP A 8 22.90 -0.50 -18.70
N THR A 9 21.64 -0.86 -18.94
CA THR A 9 20.51 -0.31 -18.19
C THR A 9 20.49 -0.92 -16.79
N GLU A 10 20.75 -0.10 -15.78
CA GLU A 10 20.60 -0.52 -14.39
C GLU A 10 19.13 -0.83 -14.08
N ASN A 11 18.87 -2.01 -13.50
CA ASN A 11 17.52 -2.40 -13.07
C ASN A 11 17.19 -1.75 -11.72
N LEU A 12 16.51 -0.60 -11.76
CA LEU A 12 15.98 0.06 -10.57
C LEU A 12 14.76 -0.69 -10.03
N LEU A 13 14.62 -0.74 -8.71
CA LEU A 13 13.55 -1.47 -8.04
C LEU A 13 12.60 -0.53 -7.30
N ASP A 14 11.33 -0.91 -7.26
CA ASP A 14 10.32 -0.22 -6.46
C ASP A 14 10.40 -0.69 -5.00
N GLU A 15 10.51 0.28 -4.09
CA GLU A 15 10.53 0.06 -2.65
C GLU A 15 9.27 -0.67 -2.15
N GLN A 16 8.10 -0.41 -2.74
CA GLN A 16 6.86 -1.06 -2.29
C GLN A 16 6.87 -2.55 -2.60
N HIS A 17 7.32 -2.92 -3.80
CA HIS A 17 7.47 -4.31 -4.20
C HIS A 17 8.54 -5.01 -3.36
N LEU A 18 9.69 -4.36 -3.14
CA LEU A 18 10.73 -4.91 -2.28
C LEU A 18 10.28 -5.11 -0.84
N ASN A 19 9.54 -4.17 -0.25
CA ASN A 19 9.01 -4.33 1.10
C ASN A 19 7.97 -5.45 1.21
N ARG A 20 7.18 -5.69 0.15
CA ARG A 20 6.26 -6.83 0.07
C ARG A 20 7.03 -8.15 -0.03
N SER A 21 8.06 -8.21 -0.87
CA SER A 21 8.93 -9.39 -0.99
C SER A 21 9.65 -9.69 0.32
N PHE A 22 10.18 -8.65 0.99
CA PHE A 22 10.77 -8.76 2.32
C PHE A 22 9.77 -9.29 3.36
N CYS A 23 8.57 -8.70 3.43
CA CYS A 23 7.52 -9.15 4.35
C CYS A 23 7.13 -10.63 4.09
N ARG A 24 7.08 -11.06 2.83
CA ARG A 24 6.84 -12.46 2.46
C ARG A 24 7.99 -13.36 2.93
N ALA A 25 9.23 -12.96 2.69
CA ALA A 25 10.41 -13.72 3.12
C ALA A 25 10.41 -13.95 4.64
N VAL A 26 10.12 -12.92 5.44
CA VAL A 26 9.98 -13.07 6.90
C VAL A 26 8.82 -14.01 7.24
N SER A 27 7.69 -13.88 6.56
CA SER A 27 6.50 -14.71 6.83
C SER A 27 6.67 -16.18 6.43
N SER A 28 7.55 -16.47 5.47
CA SER A 28 7.83 -17.84 5.00
C SER A 28 9.07 -18.46 5.64
N THR A 29 9.85 -17.69 6.40
CA THR A 29 11.04 -18.22 7.08
C THR A 29 10.61 -19.16 8.20
N GLU A 30 11.23 -20.33 8.25
CA GLU A 30 11.03 -21.30 9.34
C GLU A 30 11.85 -20.89 10.56
N PHE A 31 11.20 -20.28 11.54
CA PHE A 31 11.81 -19.96 12.83
C PHE A 31 11.63 -21.10 13.83
N SER A 32 12.35 -21.03 14.94
CA SER A 32 12.22 -21.97 16.05
C SER A 32 10.76 -22.12 16.53
N SER A 33 10.48 -23.26 17.18
CA SER A 33 9.19 -23.49 17.84
C SER A 33 8.82 -22.34 18.77
N ASP A 34 9.83 -21.83 19.47
CA ASP A 34 9.68 -20.96 20.64
C ASP A 34 9.68 -19.47 20.30
N MET A 35 10.11 -19.08 19.10
CA MET A 35 10.19 -17.66 18.72
C MET A 35 8.85 -16.94 18.86
N PHE A 36 7.77 -17.62 18.50
CA PHE A 36 6.40 -17.11 18.58
C PHE A 36 5.58 -18.04 19.48
N PRO A 37 5.62 -17.88 20.80
CA PRO A 37 4.90 -18.76 21.71
C PRO A 37 3.39 -18.57 21.52
N ALA A 38 2.72 -19.65 21.13
CA ALA A 38 1.32 -19.64 20.77
C ALA A 38 0.70 -21.02 21.02
N ARG A 39 -0.53 -21.05 21.54
CA ARG A 39 -1.27 -22.30 21.78
C ARG A 39 -1.66 -23.04 20.49
N THR A 40 -1.82 -22.33 19.38
CA THR A 40 -2.24 -22.92 18.09
C THR A 40 -1.32 -22.50 16.95
N VAL A 41 -1.15 -23.40 15.97
CA VAL A 41 -0.38 -23.14 14.75
C VAL A 41 -0.94 -21.94 13.97
N SER A 42 -2.27 -21.80 13.92
CA SER A 42 -2.93 -20.66 13.27
C SER A 42 -2.59 -19.32 13.93
N PHE A 43 -2.54 -19.29 15.27
CA PHE A 43 -2.14 -18.09 16.00
C PHE A 43 -0.65 -17.80 15.83
N LYS A 44 0.20 -18.85 15.85
CA LYS A 44 1.63 -18.73 15.54
C LYS A 44 1.87 -18.07 14.17
N ARG A 45 1.20 -18.57 13.12
CA ARG A 45 1.26 -18.01 11.76
C ARG A 45 0.78 -16.56 11.70
N MET A 46 -0.29 -16.24 12.44
CA MET A 46 -0.78 -14.86 12.55
C MET A 46 0.25 -13.95 13.20
N LEU A 47 0.86 -14.36 14.32
CA LEU A 47 1.92 -13.61 15.00
C LEU A 47 3.14 -13.39 14.09
N GLN A 48 3.57 -14.42 13.38
CA GLN A 48 4.68 -14.31 12.42
C GLN A 48 4.35 -13.32 11.30
N LYS A 49 3.11 -13.34 10.76
CA LYS A 49 2.67 -12.37 9.75
C LYS A 49 2.64 -10.94 10.31
N ARG A 50 2.19 -10.74 11.55
CA ARG A 50 2.21 -9.44 12.23
C ARG A 50 3.63 -8.94 12.43
N PHE A 51 4.51 -9.81 12.92
CA PHE A 51 5.93 -9.53 13.06
C PHE A 51 6.57 -9.14 11.72
N ALA A 52 6.26 -9.85 10.64
CA ALA A 52 6.75 -9.51 9.31
C ALA A 52 6.27 -8.13 8.82
N GLU A 53 4.99 -7.79 9.03
CA GLU A 53 4.45 -6.46 8.71
C GLU A 53 5.14 -5.36 9.53
N ASP A 54 5.35 -5.61 10.82
CA ASP A 54 6.01 -4.71 11.77
C ASP A 54 7.48 -4.46 11.42
N LEU A 55 8.23 -5.54 11.20
CA LEU A 55 9.64 -5.50 10.83
C LEU A 55 9.83 -4.82 9.47
N SER A 56 8.96 -5.10 8.49
CA SER A 56 8.99 -4.43 7.17
C SER A 56 8.78 -2.93 7.31
N HIS A 57 7.84 -2.52 8.16
CA HIS A 57 7.60 -1.11 8.45
C HIS A 57 8.78 -0.45 9.16
N GLN A 58 9.37 -1.11 10.16
CA GLN A 58 10.53 -0.58 10.87
C GLN A 58 11.74 -0.45 9.94
N VAL A 59 12.09 -1.49 9.19
CA VAL A 59 13.23 -1.47 8.25
C VAL A 59 13.07 -0.36 7.22
N GLN A 60 11.87 -0.20 6.64
CA GLN A 60 11.63 0.89 5.69
C GLN A 60 11.73 2.27 6.34
N ALA A 61 11.23 2.43 7.58
CA ALA A 61 11.35 3.67 8.32
C ALA A 61 12.82 4.02 8.61
N GLU A 62 13.63 3.03 9.00
CA GLU A 62 15.08 3.17 9.20
C GLU A 62 15.79 3.60 7.92
N ILE A 63 15.53 2.93 6.80
CA ILE A 63 16.11 3.30 5.48
C ILE A 63 15.73 4.73 5.10
N THR A 64 14.46 5.10 5.28
CA THR A 64 13.95 6.44 4.92
C THR A 64 14.60 7.52 5.79
N ALA A 65 14.69 7.29 7.09
CA ALA A 65 15.31 8.21 8.04
C ALA A 65 16.83 8.32 7.83
N CYS A 66 17.51 7.19 7.58
CA CYS A 66 18.92 7.13 7.25
C CYS A 66 19.25 7.94 5.99
N ARG A 67 18.49 7.72 4.91
CA ARG A 67 18.64 8.48 3.65
C ARG A 67 18.47 9.98 3.85
N LYS A 68 17.47 10.38 4.64
CA LYS A 68 17.26 11.79 4.99
C LYS A 68 18.44 12.35 5.77
N ALA A 69 18.94 11.64 6.78
CA ALA A 69 20.07 12.05 7.60
C ALA A 69 21.37 12.17 6.77
N MET A 70 21.58 11.25 5.83
CA MET A 70 22.78 11.19 4.99
C MET A 70 22.65 11.99 3.69
N LYS A 71 21.56 12.76 3.51
CA LYS A 71 21.28 13.54 2.28
C LYS A 71 21.39 12.68 1.00
N ASN A 72 20.90 11.45 1.05
CA ASN A 72 21.00 10.45 -0.03
C ASN A 72 22.44 10.07 -0.46
N ASN A 73 23.46 10.32 0.35
CA ASN A 73 24.82 9.83 0.10
C ASN A 73 24.85 8.29 0.23
N HIS A 74 24.86 7.60 -0.91
CA HIS A 74 24.63 6.16 -0.96
C HIS A 74 25.70 5.34 -0.20
N PRO A 75 27.02 5.56 -0.37
CA PRO A 75 28.04 4.88 0.43
C PRO A 75 27.83 5.02 1.94
N LYS A 76 27.50 6.23 2.42
CA LYS A 76 27.23 6.48 3.84
C LYS A 76 25.97 5.75 4.33
N VAL A 77 24.93 5.69 3.49
CA VAL A 77 23.70 4.93 3.80
C VAL A 77 23.99 3.43 3.92
N VAL A 78 24.80 2.86 3.02
CA VAL A 78 25.15 1.43 3.06
C VAL A 78 25.88 1.09 4.35
N LEU A 79 26.90 1.87 4.72
CA LEU A 79 27.65 1.68 5.96
C LEU A 79 26.74 1.78 7.19
N ALA A 80 25.96 2.85 7.29
CA ALA A 80 25.06 3.07 8.42
C ALA A 80 23.97 1.98 8.55
N MET A 81 23.45 1.48 7.41
CA MET A 81 22.43 0.43 7.43
C MET A 81 22.98 -0.92 7.87
N ARG A 82 24.27 -1.23 7.63
CA ARG A 82 24.91 -2.46 8.14
C ARG A 82 24.86 -2.50 9.67
N ASP A 83 25.24 -1.40 10.32
CA ASP A 83 25.19 -1.28 11.79
C ASP A 83 23.76 -1.24 12.34
N CYS A 84 22.81 -0.73 11.55
CA CYS A 84 21.41 -0.65 11.94
C CYS A 84 20.77 -2.04 12.07
N VAL A 85 21.17 -3.04 11.27
CA VAL A 85 20.56 -4.38 11.29
C VAL A 85 20.64 -5.03 12.68
N SER A 86 21.82 -5.05 13.29
CA SER A 86 21.98 -5.62 14.64
C SER A 86 21.17 -4.86 15.67
N CYS A 87 21.08 -3.53 15.51
CA CYS A 87 20.30 -2.69 16.39
C CYS A 87 18.80 -3.01 16.29
N ILE A 88 18.24 -3.21 15.10
CA ILE A 88 16.83 -3.57 14.90
C ILE A 88 16.50 -4.85 15.67
N LEU A 89 17.33 -5.89 15.54
CA LEU A 89 17.13 -7.18 16.22
C LEU A 89 17.19 -7.03 17.75
N LYS A 90 18.13 -6.22 18.26
CA LYS A 90 18.20 -5.91 19.70
C LYS A 90 16.96 -5.16 20.18
N CYS A 91 16.49 -4.15 19.42
CA CYS A 91 15.30 -3.39 19.79
C CYS A 91 14.05 -4.34 19.86
N TYR A 92 13.93 -5.38 19.01
CA TYR A 92 12.86 -6.41 19.12
C TYR A 92 13.01 -7.35 20.32
N SER A 93 14.22 -7.53 20.83
CA SER A 93 14.48 -8.29 22.07
C SER A 93 14.31 -7.43 23.34
N GLY A 94 13.87 -6.16 23.19
CA GLY A 94 13.74 -5.20 24.28
C GLY A 94 15.04 -4.46 24.68
N ASP A 95 16.18 -4.81 24.07
CA ASP A 95 17.45 -4.13 24.31
C ASP A 95 17.57 -2.87 23.43
N HIS A 96 17.48 -1.70 24.06
CA HIS A 96 17.54 -0.42 23.38
C HIS A 96 18.87 0.34 23.55
N ARG A 97 19.90 -0.26 24.15
CA ARG A 97 21.17 0.41 24.50
C ARG A 97 21.87 1.03 23.28
N GLU A 98 21.78 0.38 22.12
CA GLU A 98 22.40 0.85 20.88
C GLU A 98 21.49 1.71 20.00
N CYS A 99 20.18 1.79 20.31
CA CYS A 99 19.22 2.46 19.44
C CYS A 99 19.48 4.01 19.38
N SER A 100 20.17 4.61 20.36
CA SER A 100 20.61 6.03 20.31
C SER A 100 21.74 6.30 19.29
N LYS A 101 22.60 5.30 19.05
CA LYS A 101 23.79 5.41 18.19
C LYS A 101 23.50 4.92 16.77
N LYS A 102 22.80 3.79 16.63
CA LYS A 102 22.71 3.04 15.36
C LYS A 102 21.32 3.04 14.71
N SER A 103 20.26 3.38 15.45
CA SER A 103 18.92 3.49 14.89
C SER A 103 18.62 4.95 14.52
N PHE A 104 17.93 5.15 13.41
CA PHE A 104 17.47 6.45 12.92
C PHE A 104 16.02 6.72 13.33
N VAL A 105 15.24 5.69 13.63
CA VAL A 105 13.85 5.79 14.07
C VAL A 105 13.74 5.84 15.60
N CYS A 106 14.47 4.98 16.28
CA CYS A 106 14.36 4.78 17.73
C CYS A 106 15.23 5.77 18.54
N LYS A 107 16.06 6.60 17.88
CA LYS A 107 17.01 7.53 18.53
C LYS A 107 16.37 8.52 19.50
N LYS A 108 15.17 9.02 19.19
CA LYS A 108 14.47 10.05 20.01
C LYS A 108 13.36 9.48 20.88
N LYS A 109 12.78 8.35 20.46
CA LYS A 109 11.66 7.69 21.13
C LYS A 109 11.70 6.23 20.76
N LYS A 110 11.39 5.34 21.72
CA LYS A 110 11.26 3.91 21.46
C LYS A 110 10.30 3.67 20.29
N TYR A 111 10.69 2.80 19.36
CA TYR A 111 9.83 2.42 18.24
C TYR A 111 8.53 1.82 18.78
N MET A 112 7.40 2.35 18.30
CA MET A 112 6.07 1.94 18.72
C MET A 112 5.57 0.89 17.73
N PHE A 113 5.89 -0.39 17.95
CA PHE A 113 5.50 -1.57 17.15
C PHE A 113 4.00 -1.52 16.79
N PRO A 114 3.61 -0.96 15.62
CA PRO A 114 2.21 -0.62 15.39
C PRO A 114 1.36 -1.80 14.97
N PHE A 115 1.99 -2.89 14.52
CA PHE A 115 1.31 -4.07 13.98
C PHE A 115 1.46 -5.30 14.88
N MET A 116 2.41 -5.29 15.81
CA MET A 116 2.60 -6.38 16.76
C MET A 116 1.65 -6.25 17.96
N PRO A 117 0.93 -7.32 18.36
CA PRO A 117 0.15 -7.33 19.59
C PRO A 117 1.05 -7.16 20.82
N GLY A 118 0.64 -6.36 21.82
CA GLY A 118 1.45 -6.07 23.00
C GLY A 118 1.90 -7.32 23.77
N ILE A 119 0.97 -8.25 24.00
CA ILE A 119 1.24 -9.53 24.68
C ILE A 119 2.24 -10.39 23.90
N ALA A 120 2.15 -10.39 22.56
CA ALA A 120 3.05 -11.17 21.71
C ALA A 120 4.46 -10.58 21.62
N ARG A 121 4.60 -9.27 21.82
CA ARG A 121 5.89 -8.59 21.86
C ARG A 121 6.69 -9.01 23.09
N GLU A 122 6.05 -9.05 24.24
CA GLU A 122 6.70 -9.39 25.52
C GLU A 122 7.07 -10.87 25.61
N SER A 123 6.39 -11.72 24.84
CA SER A 123 6.66 -13.15 24.79
C SER A 123 7.58 -13.58 23.64
N LEU A 124 8.04 -12.66 22.78
CA LEU A 124 8.90 -12.99 21.65
C LEU A 124 10.26 -13.53 22.15
N ARG A 125 10.67 -14.73 21.70
CA ARG A 125 11.95 -15.35 22.11
C ARG A 125 12.87 -15.53 20.91
N ILE A 126 13.70 -14.53 20.61
CA ILE A 126 14.62 -14.63 19.47
C ILE A 126 15.90 -15.38 19.88
N LEU A 127 15.93 -16.69 19.60
CA LEU A 127 17.10 -17.55 19.82
C LEU A 127 18.25 -17.19 18.88
N GLY A 128 19.47 -17.64 19.20
CA GLY A 128 20.66 -17.38 18.37
C GLY A 128 20.50 -17.82 16.92
N THR A 129 19.89 -18.99 16.68
CA THR A 129 19.60 -19.51 15.34
C THR A 129 18.59 -18.64 14.58
N ASP A 130 17.56 -18.14 15.26
CA ASP A 130 16.58 -17.20 14.68
C ASP A 130 17.20 -15.85 14.37
N ARG A 131 18.13 -15.37 15.21
CA ARG A 131 18.86 -14.11 14.96
C ARG A 131 19.63 -14.16 13.65
N VAL A 132 20.30 -15.27 13.34
CA VAL A 132 21.02 -15.45 12.07
C VAL A 132 20.03 -15.41 10.90
N LYS A 133 18.92 -16.15 10.99
CA LYS A 133 17.86 -16.15 9.97
C LYS A 133 17.29 -14.74 9.73
N LEU A 134 16.95 -14.03 10.80
CA LEU A 134 16.43 -12.67 10.71
C LEU A 134 17.46 -11.69 10.14
N CYS A 135 18.72 -11.80 10.54
CA CYS A 135 19.80 -10.97 10.01
C CYS A 135 19.90 -11.16 8.49
N ASN A 136 19.94 -12.41 8.02
CA ASN A 136 19.99 -12.73 6.60
C ASN A 136 18.78 -12.16 5.85
N VAL A 137 17.57 -12.32 6.41
CA VAL A 137 16.35 -11.79 5.80
C VAL A 137 16.35 -10.27 5.77
N ILE A 138 16.75 -9.57 6.83
CA ILE A 138 16.87 -8.10 6.85
C ILE A 138 17.90 -7.63 5.82
N MET A 139 19.03 -8.33 5.71
CA MET A 139 20.07 -8.05 4.73
C MET A 139 19.56 -8.21 3.29
N THR A 140 18.55 -9.04 3.01
CA THR A 140 17.92 -9.05 1.67
C THR A 140 17.27 -7.72 1.28
N ARG A 141 16.98 -6.84 2.25
CA ARG A 141 16.41 -5.51 2.00
C ARG A 141 17.42 -4.38 2.19
N THR A 142 18.38 -4.55 3.10
CA THR A 142 19.37 -3.54 3.49
C THR A 142 20.75 -3.73 2.86
N CYS A 143 20.96 -4.79 2.07
CA CYS A 143 22.23 -4.96 1.36
C CYS A 143 22.48 -3.86 0.33
N GLU A 144 23.76 -3.66 0.02
CA GLU A 144 24.24 -2.64 -0.91
C GLU A 144 23.53 -2.69 -2.27
N LYS A 145 23.41 -3.90 -2.85
CA LYS A 145 22.71 -4.12 -4.12
C LYS A 145 21.30 -3.51 -4.11
N GLN A 146 20.53 -3.76 -3.05
CA GLN A 146 19.14 -3.32 -2.96
C GLN A 146 19.01 -1.85 -2.59
N LEU A 147 19.89 -1.36 -1.72
CA LEU A 147 19.97 0.07 -1.42
C LEU A 147 20.36 0.87 -2.66
N ARG A 148 21.23 0.35 -3.53
CA ARG A 148 21.63 0.96 -4.81
C ARG A 148 20.51 0.95 -5.82
N ALA A 149 19.79 -0.18 -5.94
CA ALA A 149 18.65 -0.33 -6.84
C ALA A 149 17.47 0.58 -6.47
N THR A 150 17.36 0.96 -5.19
CA THR A 150 16.29 1.83 -4.67
C THR A 150 16.74 3.27 -4.38
N ARG A 151 17.95 3.67 -4.78
CA ARG A 151 18.57 4.94 -4.35
C ARG A 151 17.77 6.21 -4.72
N PHE A 152 16.99 6.16 -5.79
CA PHE A 152 16.19 7.29 -6.26
C PHE A 152 14.80 7.37 -5.63
N GLY A 153 14.40 6.39 -4.81
CA GLY A 153 13.05 6.35 -4.22
C GLY A 153 11.93 6.34 -5.27
N THR A 154 12.22 5.88 -6.48
CA THR A 154 11.25 5.81 -7.57
C THR A 154 10.22 4.74 -7.28
N SER A 155 8.97 5.00 -7.66
CA SER A 155 7.88 4.02 -7.59
C SER A 155 7.35 3.72 -8.98
N THR A 156 6.88 2.47 -9.19
CA THR A 156 6.22 2.06 -10.43
C THR A 156 4.79 2.60 -10.53
N GLN A 157 4.28 3.29 -9.51
CA GLN A 157 2.89 3.77 -9.46
C GLN A 157 2.51 4.64 -10.65
N LYS A 158 3.42 5.47 -11.17
CA LYS A 158 3.15 6.28 -12.38
C LYS A 158 2.99 5.39 -13.61
N ALA A 159 3.90 4.43 -13.80
CA ALA A 159 3.83 3.48 -14.91
C ALA A 159 2.59 2.58 -14.80
N GLU A 160 2.27 2.08 -13.61
CA GLU A 160 1.06 1.28 -13.34
C GLU A 160 -0.22 2.08 -13.58
N ALA A 161 -0.27 3.35 -13.17
CA ALA A 161 -1.40 4.23 -13.45
C ALA A 161 -1.56 4.46 -14.95
N MET A 162 -0.46 4.67 -15.68
CA MET A 162 -0.48 4.85 -17.13
C MET A 162 -0.92 3.57 -17.85
N ASN A 163 -0.36 2.42 -17.48
CA ASN A 163 -0.77 1.11 -18.00
C ASN A 163 -2.25 0.81 -17.70
N SER A 164 -2.76 1.25 -16.55
CA SER A 164 -4.17 1.14 -16.21
C SER A 164 -5.04 2.06 -17.07
N ALA A 165 -4.55 3.26 -17.41
CA ALA A 165 -5.23 4.17 -18.34
C ALA A 165 -5.27 3.59 -19.76
N PHE A 166 -4.17 3.01 -20.25
CA PHE A 166 -4.13 2.30 -21.52
C PHE A 166 -5.08 1.10 -21.54
N LYS A 167 -5.11 0.27 -20.49
CA LYS A 167 -6.07 -0.86 -20.40
C LYS A 167 -7.53 -0.41 -20.38
N THR A 168 -7.83 0.69 -19.70
CA THR A 168 -9.18 1.26 -19.65
C THR A 168 -9.60 1.81 -21.02
N THR A 169 -8.68 2.47 -21.73
CA THR A 169 -8.96 3.03 -23.05
C THR A 169 -8.92 1.98 -24.15
N ASN A 170 -8.13 0.92 -24.03
CA ASN A 170 -8.02 -0.17 -24.99
C ASN A 170 -8.44 -1.50 -24.34
N PRO A 171 -9.75 -1.75 -24.19
CA PRO A 171 -10.25 -2.98 -23.58
C PRO A 171 -9.90 -4.18 -24.48
N LYS A 172 -9.53 -5.30 -23.85
CA LYS A 172 -9.10 -6.53 -24.55
C LYS A 172 -10.19 -7.23 -25.35
N GLN A 173 -11.46 -6.90 -25.12
CA GLN A 173 -12.63 -7.64 -25.58
C GLN A 173 -13.17 -7.20 -26.96
N GLY A 174 -12.34 -6.69 -27.86
CA GLY A 174 -12.79 -6.39 -29.22
C GLY A 174 -11.64 -6.13 -30.20
N SER A 175 -11.68 -6.80 -31.35
CA SER A 175 -10.75 -6.53 -32.47
C SER A 175 -10.92 -5.12 -33.04
N THR A 176 -12.05 -4.46 -32.76
CA THR A 176 -12.45 -3.12 -33.23
C THR A 176 -11.58 -1.97 -32.71
N TYR A 177 -10.88 -2.13 -31.58
CA TYR A 177 -10.05 -1.06 -31.01
C TYR A 177 -8.62 -1.02 -31.55
N SER A 178 -8.18 -2.06 -32.28
CA SER A 178 -6.83 -2.18 -32.82
C SER A 178 -6.51 -1.05 -33.82
N ARG A 179 -7.43 -0.75 -34.75
CA ARG A 179 -7.27 0.28 -35.79
C ARG A 179 -7.03 1.69 -35.23
N ASN A 180 -7.60 2.00 -34.07
CA ASN A 180 -7.54 3.33 -33.45
C ASN A 180 -6.74 3.34 -32.13
N ALA A 181 -5.97 2.28 -31.84
CA ALA A 181 -5.29 2.12 -30.56
C ALA A 181 -4.34 3.28 -30.24
N SER A 182 -3.56 3.72 -31.22
CA SER A 182 -2.63 4.85 -31.08
C SER A 182 -3.35 6.14 -30.67
N CYS A 183 -4.45 6.50 -31.34
CA CYS A 183 -5.24 7.68 -31.00
C CYS A 183 -5.82 7.59 -29.58
N ARG A 184 -6.24 6.39 -29.16
CA ARG A 184 -6.77 6.13 -27.82
C ARG A 184 -5.67 6.22 -26.75
N ASP A 185 -4.46 5.78 -27.06
CA ASP A 185 -3.29 5.92 -26.19
C ASP A 185 -2.89 7.39 -26.02
N HIS A 186 -2.80 8.16 -27.11
CA HIS A 186 -2.57 9.61 -27.04
C HIS A 186 -3.65 10.32 -26.22
N SER A 187 -4.92 9.92 -26.41
CA SER A 187 -6.04 10.42 -25.63
C SER A 187 -5.88 10.11 -24.14
N ALA A 188 -5.43 8.89 -23.79
CA ALA A 188 -5.18 8.46 -22.42
C ALA A 188 -4.03 9.25 -21.77
N ILE A 189 -2.92 9.47 -22.48
CA ILE A 189 -1.78 10.27 -22.01
C ILE A 189 -2.25 11.68 -21.66
N HIS A 190 -2.99 12.30 -22.58
CA HIS A 190 -3.50 13.65 -22.39
C HIS A 190 -4.46 13.74 -21.19
N MET A 191 -5.32 12.75 -20.98
CA MET A 191 -6.22 12.68 -19.82
C MET A 191 -5.48 12.49 -18.49
N VAL A 192 -4.43 11.66 -18.45
CA VAL A 192 -3.66 11.41 -17.22
C VAL A 192 -2.93 12.68 -16.78
N ASN A 193 -2.34 13.41 -17.74
CA ASN A 193 -1.60 14.64 -17.47
C ASN A 193 -2.53 15.79 -17.02
N ASN A 194 -3.60 16.04 -17.77
CA ASN A 194 -4.44 17.23 -17.57
C ASN A 194 -5.65 16.97 -16.65
N GLY A 195 -6.18 15.75 -16.67
CA GLY A 195 -7.44 15.37 -16.06
C GLY A 195 -8.54 15.23 -17.09
N PRO A 196 -9.63 14.51 -16.77
CA PRO A 196 -10.65 14.17 -17.75
C PRO A 196 -11.42 15.40 -18.23
N GLY A 197 -11.79 16.32 -17.31
CA GLY A 197 -12.53 17.53 -17.67
C GLY A 197 -11.71 18.46 -18.55
N GLU A 198 -10.52 18.81 -18.08
CA GLU A 198 -9.59 19.69 -18.81
C GLU A 198 -9.15 19.08 -20.14
N SER A 199 -8.84 17.78 -20.15
CA SER A 199 -8.45 17.10 -21.38
C SER A 199 -9.53 17.12 -22.45
N ILE A 200 -10.80 17.01 -22.07
CA ILE A 200 -11.89 17.04 -23.05
C ILE A 200 -12.06 18.47 -23.55
N ALA A 201 -12.06 19.46 -22.67
CA ALA A 201 -12.18 20.87 -23.03
C ALA A 201 -11.09 21.30 -24.02
N MET A 202 -9.81 20.97 -23.75
CA MET A 202 -8.70 21.29 -24.66
C MET A 202 -8.80 20.60 -26.02
N LYS A 203 -9.26 19.33 -26.05
CA LYS A 203 -9.47 18.61 -27.32
C LYS A 203 -10.61 19.23 -28.14
N MET A 204 -11.69 19.65 -27.48
CA MET A 204 -12.79 20.34 -28.16
C MET A 204 -12.35 21.69 -28.71
N ALA A 205 -11.62 22.49 -27.92
CA ALA A 205 -11.08 23.76 -28.35
C ALA A 205 -10.13 23.61 -29.56
N ALA A 206 -9.27 22.59 -29.56
CA ALA A 206 -8.38 22.31 -30.68
C ALA A 206 -9.12 21.91 -31.98
N LEU A 207 -10.36 21.42 -31.87
CA LEU A 207 -11.24 21.10 -33.00
C LEU A 207 -12.16 22.28 -33.38
N GLY A 208 -12.02 23.44 -32.74
CA GLY A 208 -12.93 24.57 -32.94
C GLY A 208 -14.34 24.33 -32.39
N LEU A 209 -14.52 23.35 -31.50
CA LEU A 209 -15.82 23.00 -30.93
C LEU A 209 -16.05 23.73 -29.62
N HIS A 210 -17.21 24.39 -29.50
CA HIS A 210 -17.63 25.07 -28.29
C HIS A 210 -18.67 24.22 -27.54
N PRO A 211 -18.33 23.67 -26.35
CA PRO A 211 -19.27 22.89 -25.56
C PRO A 211 -20.42 23.78 -25.03
N SER A 212 -21.62 23.19 -24.95
CA SER A 212 -22.75 23.84 -24.27
C SER A 212 -22.43 24.18 -22.81
N GLN A 213 -23.15 25.14 -22.23
CA GLN A 213 -22.96 25.52 -20.83
C GLN A 213 -23.17 24.35 -19.85
N SER A 214 -24.11 23.45 -20.15
CA SER A 214 -24.34 22.22 -19.38
C SER A 214 -23.15 21.26 -19.44
N SER A 215 -22.56 21.10 -20.64
CA SER A 215 -21.35 20.31 -20.83
C SER A 215 -20.16 20.90 -20.07
N ILE A 216 -19.97 22.22 -20.10
CA ILE A 216 -18.91 22.92 -19.35
C ILE A 216 -19.05 22.67 -17.85
N SER A 217 -20.26 22.82 -17.30
CA SER A 217 -20.55 22.54 -15.88
C SER A 217 -20.18 21.10 -15.51
N THR A 218 -20.53 20.14 -16.38
CA THR A 218 -20.19 18.73 -16.18
C THR A 218 -18.68 18.48 -16.21
N LEU A 219 -17.96 19.05 -17.17
CA LEU A 219 -16.50 18.93 -17.26
C LEU A 219 -15.79 19.53 -16.02
N ARG A 220 -16.25 20.70 -15.56
CA ARG A 220 -15.76 21.33 -14.32
C ARG A 220 -15.99 20.45 -13.11
N ARG A 221 -17.19 19.86 -12.97
CA ARG A 221 -17.51 18.92 -11.88
C ARG A 221 -16.62 17.68 -11.90
N LEU A 222 -16.38 17.10 -13.09
CA LEU A 222 -15.47 15.96 -13.26
C LEU A 222 -14.04 16.30 -12.83
N GLN A 223 -13.54 17.45 -13.26
CA GLN A 223 -12.20 17.94 -12.91
C GLN A 223 -12.09 18.19 -11.41
N HIS A 224 -13.05 18.92 -10.83
CA HIS A 224 -13.09 19.22 -9.40
C HIS A 224 -13.09 17.94 -8.55
N ARG A 225 -13.89 16.93 -8.92
CA ARG A 225 -13.93 15.64 -8.22
C ARG A 225 -12.57 14.92 -8.28
N ARG A 226 -11.91 14.90 -9.43
CA ARG A 226 -10.55 14.33 -9.56
C ARG A 226 -9.58 15.05 -8.63
N ASP A 227 -9.58 16.38 -8.67
CA ASP A 227 -8.64 17.19 -7.92
C ASP A 227 -8.87 17.13 -6.41
N TYR A 228 -10.13 17.08 -5.98
CA TYR A 228 -10.49 16.77 -4.60
C TYR A 228 -9.90 15.43 -4.14
N HIS A 229 -10.14 14.34 -4.88
CA HIS A 229 -9.62 13.02 -4.50
C HIS A 229 -8.09 12.97 -4.54
N ARG A 230 -7.46 13.65 -5.50
CA ARG A 230 -6.00 13.77 -5.61
C ARG A 230 -5.40 14.49 -4.41
N ARG A 231 -5.96 15.64 -4.02
CA ARG A 231 -5.56 16.41 -2.83
C ARG A 231 -5.79 15.59 -1.55
N ARG A 232 -6.97 15.01 -1.40
CA ARG A 232 -7.34 14.16 -0.25
C ARG A 232 -6.38 12.97 -0.08
N LYS A 233 -5.96 12.28 -1.15
CA LYS A 233 -5.01 11.15 -1.07
C LYS A 233 -3.60 11.59 -0.61
N LYS A 234 -3.19 12.82 -0.89
CA LYS A 234 -1.90 13.38 -0.49
C LYS A 234 -1.90 13.98 0.92
N SER A 235 -3.08 14.32 1.45
CA SER A 235 -3.21 14.91 2.79
C SER A 235 -2.59 14.04 3.89
N CYS A 236 -1.80 14.68 4.76
CA CYS A 236 -1.20 14.03 5.92
C CYS A 236 -2.26 13.52 6.90
N THR A 237 -3.34 14.28 7.12
CA THR A 237 -4.42 13.92 8.04
C THR A 237 -5.14 12.66 7.57
N VAL A 238 -5.38 12.53 6.26
CA VAL A 238 -6.01 11.34 5.66
C VAL A 238 -5.08 10.12 5.75
N ARG A 239 -3.78 10.30 5.53
CA ARG A 239 -2.78 9.22 5.67
C ARG A 239 -2.66 8.75 7.12
N ALA A 240 -2.59 9.68 8.07
CA ALA A 240 -2.57 9.39 9.50
C ALA A 240 -3.85 8.66 9.93
N ARG A 241 -5.03 9.18 9.54
CA ARG A 241 -6.32 8.52 9.80
C ARG A 241 -6.35 7.10 9.26
N LYS A 242 -5.90 6.87 8.01
CA LYS A 242 -5.82 5.52 7.42
C LYS A 242 -4.92 4.57 8.21
N ALA A 243 -3.76 5.05 8.66
CA ALA A 243 -2.86 4.26 9.50
C ALA A 243 -3.53 3.90 10.83
N SER A 244 -4.13 4.87 11.52
CA SER A 244 -4.85 4.66 12.77
C SER A 244 -6.03 3.69 12.62
N LEU A 245 -6.81 3.80 11.54
CA LEU A 245 -7.92 2.88 11.25
C LEU A 245 -7.42 1.45 11.01
N ARG A 246 -6.27 1.28 10.34
CA ARG A 246 -5.67 -0.05 10.16
C ARG A 246 -5.26 -0.68 11.49
N ILE A 247 -4.61 0.09 12.36
CA ILE A 247 -4.23 -0.37 13.71
C ILE A 247 -5.48 -0.75 14.52
N LYS A 248 -6.51 0.10 14.52
CA LYS A 248 -7.80 -0.19 15.18
C LYS A 248 -8.40 -1.50 14.68
N ARG A 249 -8.39 -1.74 13.37
CA ARG A 249 -8.91 -2.98 12.78
C ARG A 249 -8.15 -4.22 13.24
N TYR A 250 -6.82 -4.14 13.34
CA TYR A 250 -6.02 -5.26 13.85
C TYR A 250 -6.36 -5.60 15.30
N ARG A 251 -6.54 -4.58 16.15
CA ARG A 251 -7.00 -4.77 17.54
C ARG A 251 -8.39 -5.40 17.61
N LEU A 252 -9.30 -5.04 16.71
CA LEU A 252 -10.62 -5.67 16.64
C LEU A 252 -10.54 -7.13 16.20
N TYR A 253 -9.73 -7.46 15.19
CA TYR A 253 -9.53 -8.86 14.80
C TYR A 253 -8.96 -9.71 15.94
N GLU A 254 -8.06 -9.15 16.75
CA GLU A 254 -7.54 -9.83 17.94
C GLU A 254 -8.64 -10.06 18.99
N ARG A 255 -9.44 -9.03 19.30
CA ARG A 255 -10.58 -9.15 20.22
C ARG A 255 -11.60 -10.17 19.72
N GLN A 256 -11.94 -10.13 18.44
CA GLN A 256 -12.90 -11.04 17.84
C GLN A 256 -12.39 -12.48 17.77
N GLY A 257 -11.10 -12.67 17.44
CA GLY A 257 -10.47 -13.98 17.49
C GLY A 257 -10.51 -14.59 18.90
N ASN A 258 -10.35 -13.76 19.93
CA ASN A 258 -10.50 -14.19 21.33
C ASN A 258 -11.97 -14.45 21.70
N TYR A 259 -12.91 -13.64 21.21
CA TYR A 259 -14.33 -13.81 21.46
C TYR A 259 -14.89 -15.08 20.79
N ARG A 260 -14.60 -15.29 19.49
CA ARG A 260 -15.03 -16.48 18.74
C ARG A 260 -14.51 -17.79 19.35
N LYS A 261 -13.33 -17.76 19.97
CA LYS A 261 -12.79 -18.90 20.73
C LYS A 261 -13.52 -19.18 22.04
N ASN A 262 -14.16 -18.17 22.64
CA ASN A 262 -14.74 -18.26 23.98
C ASN A 262 -16.28 -18.35 23.99
N LYS A 263 -17.00 -17.78 23.02
CA LYS A 263 -18.47 -17.57 23.10
C LYS A 263 -19.24 -17.68 21.77
N GLY A 264 -18.62 -18.11 20.66
CA GLY A 264 -19.28 -18.13 19.33
C GLY A 264 -19.20 -16.80 18.55
N SER A 265 -19.90 -16.69 17.43
CA SER A 265 -19.80 -15.55 16.48
C SER A 265 -20.18 -14.20 17.13
N CYS A 266 -19.41 -13.14 16.88
CA CYS A 266 -19.73 -11.76 17.27
C CYS A 266 -20.01 -10.92 16.04
N TYR A 267 -21.29 -10.71 15.74
CA TYR A 267 -21.79 -9.93 14.62
C TYR A 267 -21.40 -8.44 14.71
N GLU A 268 -21.39 -7.89 15.93
CA GLU A 268 -21.09 -6.48 16.20
C GLU A 268 -19.64 -6.09 15.84
N THR A 269 -18.67 -6.98 16.10
CA THR A 269 -17.27 -6.72 15.70
C THR A 269 -17.06 -6.82 14.19
N ASP A 270 -17.80 -7.68 13.49
CA ASP A 270 -17.72 -7.80 12.03
C ASP A 270 -18.23 -6.53 11.33
N GLN A 271 -19.33 -5.94 11.82
CA GLN A 271 -19.84 -4.66 11.32
C GLN A 271 -18.84 -3.52 11.55
N LEU A 272 -18.29 -3.39 12.76
CA LEU A 272 -17.25 -2.39 13.07
C LEU A 272 -16.00 -2.56 12.20
N ILE A 273 -15.56 -3.80 11.93
CA ILE A 273 -14.44 -4.07 11.03
C ILE A 273 -14.77 -3.63 9.59
N ALA A 274 -15.98 -3.87 9.12
CA ALA A 274 -16.44 -3.45 7.79
C ALA A 274 -16.49 -1.92 7.66
N GLU A 275 -16.97 -1.21 8.68
CA GLU A 275 -17.00 0.26 8.73
C GLU A 275 -15.60 0.89 8.73
N LEU A 276 -14.66 0.26 9.44
CA LEU A 276 -13.26 0.67 9.46
C LEU A 276 -12.53 0.31 8.17
N THR A 277 -13.19 -0.38 7.23
CA THR A 277 -12.65 -0.75 5.93
C THR A 277 -12.81 0.37 4.90
N ASP A 278 -11.69 1.00 4.54
CA ASP A 278 -11.67 2.13 3.61
C ASP A 278 -11.79 1.71 2.12
N HIS A 279 -12.20 0.47 1.86
CA HIS A 279 -12.43 -0.04 0.50
C HIS A 279 -13.85 0.31 0.07
N THR A 280 -13.99 0.94 -1.10
CA THR A 280 -15.27 1.41 -1.65
C THR A 280 -16.30 0.30 -1.89
N TYR A 281 -15.87 -0.96 -1.95
CA TYR A 281 -16.74 -2.12 -2.09
C TYR A 281 -17.52 -2.44 -0.81
N HIS A 282 -16.91 -2.31 0.38
CA HIS A 282 -17.61 -2.60 1.64
C HIS A 282 -18.63 -1.53 2.03
N LYS A 283 -18.36 -0.26 1.70
CA LYS A 283 -19.30 0.84 1.94
C LYS A 283 -20.60 0.73 1.14
N ARG A 284 -20.58 0.09 -0.04
CA ARG A 284 -21.79 -0.16 -0.84
C ARG A 284 -22.63 -1.31 -0.28
N ARG A 285 -22.02 -2.31 0.35
CA ARG A 285 -22.76 -3.44 0.91
C ARG A 285 -23.56 -3.03 2.15
N ILE A 286 -22.93 -2.26 3.05
CA ILE A 286 -23.60 -1.71 4.25
C ILE A 286 -24.78 -0.79 3.89
N SER A 287 -24.70 -0.03 2.81
CA SER A 287 -25.84 0.80 2.35
C SER A 287 -26.98 0.01 1.71
N CYS A 288 -26.73 -1.21 1.23
CA CYS A 288 -27.75 -2.08 0.64
C CYS A 288 -28.45 -2.94 1.70
N ASP A 289 -27.74 -3.30 2.77
CA ASP A 289 -28.32 -4.12 3.85
C ASP A 289 -29.19 -3.29 4.82
N ASN A 290 -29.04 -1.95 4.83
CA ASN A 290 -29.91 -1.03 5.58
C ASN A 290 -31.13 -0.53 4.77
N SER A 291 -31.30 -0.96 3.52
CA SER A 291 -32.49 -0.69 2.70
C SER A 291 -33.40 -1.92 2.66
N GLY A 292 -33.68 -2.49 3.83
CA GLY A 292 -34.75 -3.46 4.01
C GLY A 292 -36.08 -2.76 4.22
N ASN A 293 -36.83 -2.63 3.12
CA ASN A 293 -38.24 -2.23 2.94
C ASN A 293 -38.36 -1.10 1.93
N ASP A 294 -38.40 -1.48 0.65
CA ASP A 294 -39.39 -1.01 -0.32
C ASP A 294 -39.05 -1.66 -1.68
N ILE A 295 -39.53 -2.89 -1.84
CA ILE A 295 -39.65 -3.53 -3.16
C ILE A 295 -41.07 -3.22 -3.64
N THR A 296 -41.23 -2.17 -4.43
CA THR A 296 -42.31 -2.08 -5.42
C THR A 296 -41.77 -1.50 -6.73
N SER A 297 -41.62 -2.41 -7.70
CA SER A 297 -41.82 -2.23 -9.14
C SER A 297 -41.47 -0.89 -9.79
N CYS A 298 -40.40 -0.86 -10.59
CA CYS A 298 -40.37 0.00 -11.75
C CYS A 298 -39.98 -0.82 -12.99
N GLY A 299 -41.02 -1.40 -13.60
CA GLY A 299 -40.95 -2.01 -14.91
C GLY A 299 -40.66 -0.95 -15.97
N THR A 300 -39.67 -1.22 -16.80
CA THR A 300 -39.27 -0.42 -17.94
C THR A 300 -40.34 -0.47 -19.03
N SER A 301 -41.21 0.54 -19.12
CA SER A 301 -42.06 0.76 -20.28
C SER A 301 -41.29 1.55 -21.34
N ARG A 302 -40.95 0.88 -22.46
CA ARG A 302 -40.43 1.48 -23.68
C ARG A 302 -41.55 2.31 -24.33
N ASN A 303 -41.33 3.61 -24.55
CA ASN A 303 -42.10 4.37 -25.52
C ASN A 303 -41.31 4.45 -26.83
N VAL A 304 -41.76 3.65 -27.80
CA VAL A 304 -41.42 3.79 -29.22
C VAL A 304 -42.23 4.97 -29.75
N ARG A 305 -41.54 5.98 -30.27
CA ARG A 305 -42.16 7.10 -30.99
C ARG A 305 -41.87 6.88 -32.47
N THR A 306 -42.83 6.31 -33.18
CA THR A 306 -42.86 6.34 -34.65
C THR A 306 -43.33 7.72 -35.10
N LYS A 307 -42.74 8.16 -36.22
CA LYS A 307 -43.23 9.29 -37.02
C LYS A 307 -44.57 8.95 -37.65
#